data_AF-A0A1C4C1I9-F1
#
_entry.id   AF-A0A1C4C1I9-F1
#
_cell.length_a   1.000
_cell.length_b   1.000
_cell.length_c   1.000
_cell.angle_alpha   90.00
_cell.angle_beta   90.00
_cell.angle_gamma   90.00
#
_symmetry.space_group_name_H-M   'P 1'
#
loop_
_entity.id
_entity.type
_entity.pdbx_description
1 polymer ?
#
loop_
_entity_poly.entity_id
_entity_poly.type
_entity_poly.pdbx_seq_one_letter_code
_entity_poly.pdbx_strand_id
1 'polypeptide(L)'
;MITDKLALVLAVLDNRPLREGKISDAAFFLNYPASQETISTLINDELRHAVETKNALALELTLYLGFHFHFSPPDSEALIPALTAFWHQRHAEVLRALLTLAPRSEIAVAAIYQCAATDHDYLCDDREDGIFNLATDCIYALAKIATPSAIAALQALTDSQWQPVAAKARHVMKKYGLTPPAAHNKPAE
;
A
#
# COMPACT_ATOMS: atom_id res chain seq x y z
N MET A 1 -13.85 12.72 22.41
CA MET A 1 -13.44 13.09 21.04
C MET A 1 -13.07 11.86 20.20
N ILE A 2 -13.88 10.80 20.21
CA ILE A 2 -13.68 9.60 19.35
C ILE A 2 -14.89 9.44 18.41
N THR A 3 -16.06 9.87 18.88
CA THR A 3 -17.33 9.89 18.14
C THR A 3 -17.31 10.77 16.88
N ASP A 4 -16.37 11.72 16.80
CA ASP A 4 -16.27 12.70 15.69
C ASP A 4 -15.56 12.11 14.46
N LYS A 5 -14.50 11.31 14.65
CA LYS A 5 -13.68 10.75 13.55
C LYS A 5 -14.39 9.64 12.76
N LEU A 6 -15.31 8.89 13.37
CA LEU A 6 -16.08 7.84 12.68
C LEU A 6 -17.15 8.44 11.75
N ALA A 7 -17.81 9.53 12.18
CA ALA A 7 -18.79 10.24 11.36
C ALA A 7 -18.14 10.85 10.12
N LEU A 8 -16.91 11.37 10.26
CA LEU A 8 -16.09 11.94 9.19
C LEU A 8 -15.89 10.99 7.99
N VAL A 9 -15.62 9.72 8.26
CA VAL A 9 -15.30 8.74 7.20
C VAL A 9 -16.54 8.17 6.55
N LEU A 10 -17.60 7.94 7.33
CA LEU A 10 -18.88 7.52 6.77
C LEU A 10 -19.44 8.58 5.80
N ALA A 11 -19.08 9.85 5.97
CA ALA A 11 -19.46 10.95 5.09
C ALA A 11 -18.78 10.90 3.69
N VAL A 12 -17.63 10.23 3.55
CA VAL A 12 -16.71 10.34 2.39
C VAL A 12 -16.70 9.09 1.49
N LEU A 13 -17.17 7.92 1.95
CA LEU A 13 -17.11 6.66 1.18
C LEU A 13 -17.98 6.66 -0.09
N ASP A 14 -17.40 6.29 -1.24
CA ASP A 14 -18.09 6.21 -2.54
C ASP A 14 -18.23 4.79 -3.10
N ASN A 15 -19.46 4.44 -3.51
CA ASN A 15 -19.78 3.37 -4.47
C ASN A 15 -21.24 3.44 -5.01
N ARG A 16 -21.72 4.63 -5.42
CA ARG A 16 -23.07 4.94 -6.03
C ARG A 16 -24.34 4.61 -5.20
N PRO A 17 -25.52 5.17 -5.56
CA PRO A 17 -25.86 6.61 -5.46
C PRO A 17 -25.87 7.06 -3.98
N LEU A 18 -26.02 8.37 -3.72
CA LEU A 18 -26.06 8.99 -2.38
C LEU A 18 -26.88 8.13 -1.38
N ARG A 19 -26.20 7.42 -0.48
CA ARG A 19 -26.82 6.79 0.68
C ARG A 19 -27.21 7.89 1.67
N GLU A 20 -28.27 7.69 2.43
CA GLU A 20 -28.58 8.55 3.58
C GLU A 20 -27.33 8.70 4.46
N GLY A 21 -26.92 9.94 4.75
CA GLY A 21 -25.72 10.27 5.54
C GLY A 21 -24.49 10.72 4.75
N LYS A 22 -24.49 10.63 3.41
CA LYS A 22 -23.40 11.17 2.57
C LYS A 22 -23.48 12.70 2.52
N ILE A 23 -22.35 13.38 2.73
CA ILE A 23 -22.22 14.82 2.53
C ILE A 23 -21.46 15.08 1.22
N SER A 24 -21.79 16.15 0.51
CA SER A 24 -20.99 16.57 -0.65
C SER A 24 -19.62 17.10 -0.19
N ASP A 25 -18.62 17.15 -1.09
CA ASP A 25 -17.34 17.81 -0.78
C ASP A 25 -17.57 19.23 -0.27
N ALA A 26 -18.47 19.99 -0.91
CA ALA A 26 -18.87 21.31 -0.44
C ALA A 26 -19.43 21.30 0.99
N ALA A 27 -20.24 20.30 1.35
CA ALA A 27 -20.76 20.14 2.72
C ALA A 27 -19.69 19.63 3.70
N PHE A 28 -18.73 18.82 3.26
CA PHE A 28 -17.53 18.46 4.03
C PHE A 28 -16.74 19.72 4.37
N PHE A 29 -16.44 20.55 3.37
CA PHE A 29 -15.71 21.80 3.54
C PHE A 29 -16.46 22.86 4.36
N LEU A 30 -17.79 22.81 4.40
CA LEU A 30 -18.59 23.67 5.29
C LEU A 30 -18.47 23.25 6.76
N ASN A 31 -18.37 21.96 7.05
CA ASN A 31 -18.21 21.43 8.40
C ASN A 31 -16.74 21.41 8.87
N TYR A 32 -15.82 21.32 7.92
CA TYR A 32 -14.37 21.32 8.11
C TYR A 32 -13.78 22.35 7.16
N PRO A 33 -13.73 23.65 7.55
CA PRO A 33 -13.26 24.75 6.70
C PRO A 33 -11.75 24.64 6.46
N ALA A 34 -11.39 23.72 5.57
CA ALA A 34 -10.07 23.45 5.06
C ALA A 34 -10.05 23.86 3.58
N SER A 35 -8.99 24.53 3.11
CA SER A 35 -8.76 24.61 1.67
C SER A 35 -8.23 23.25 1.17
N GLN A 36 -8.15 23.04 -0.14
CA GLN A 36 -7.51 21.85 -0.69
C GLN A 36 -6.06 21.70 -0.21
N GLU A 37 -5.34 22.82 -0.06
CA GLU A 37 -3.99 22.85 0.53
C GLU A 37 -4.01 22.41 2.00
N THR A 38 -5.01 22.88 2.78
CA THR A 38 -5.21 22.45 4.16
C THR A 38 -5.55 20.96 4.29
N ILE A 39 -6.28 20.38 3.32
CA ILE A 39 -6.59 18.94 3.34
C ILE A 39 -5.33 18.08 3.13
N SER A 40 -4.46 18.42 2.18
CA SER A 40 -3.21 17.68 2.00
C SER A 40 -2.35 17.72 3.27
N THR A 41 -2.25 18.88 3.94
CA THR A 41 -1.56 18.99 5.23
C THR A 41 -2.23 18.14 6.31
N LEU A 42 -3.57 18.17 6.40
CA LEU A 42 -4.32 17.35 7.36
C LEU A 42 -4.09 15.85 7.16
N ILE A 43 -4.11 15.37 5.92
CA ILE A 43 -3.83 13.96 5.59
C ILE A 43 -2.42 13.60 6.05
N ASN A 44 -1.44 14.45 5.75
CA ASN A 44 -0.06 14.20 6.13
C ASN A 44 0.13 14.11 7.65
N ASP A 45 -0.42 15.08 8.38
CA ASP A 45 -0.31 15.14 9.83
C ASP A 45 -1.05 13.98 10.51
N GLU A 46 -2.24 13.61 10.03
CA GLU A 46 -2.98 12.48 10.57
C GLU A 46 -2.34 11.13 10.23
N LEU A 47 -1.70 10.98 9.06
CA LEU A 47 -0.90 9.79 8.74
C LEU A 47 0.30 9.67 9.68
N ARG A 48 1.05 10.77 9.87
CA ARG A 48 2.20 10.80 10.79
C ARG A 48 1.76 10.47 12.21
N HIS A 49 0.68 11.10 12.68
CA HIS A 49 0.11 10.85 13.99
C HIS A 49 -0.33 9.39 14.17
N ALA A 50 -1.00 8.81 13.17
CA ALA A 50 -1.43 7.41 13.22
C ALA A 50 -0.23 6.45 13.34
N VAL A 51 0.86 6.72 12.60
CA VAL A 51 2.09 5.92 12.66
C VAL A 51 2.80 6.06 14.01
N GLU A 52 2.96 7.29 14.50
CA GLU A 52 3.62 7.58 15.79
C GLU A 52 2.88 6.95 16.98
N THR A 53 1.55 7.03 16.95
CA THR A 53 0.69 6.49 18.03
C THR A 53 0.25 5.06 17.82
N LYS A 54 0.63 4.44 16.69
CA LYS A 54 0.21 3.09 16.28
C LYS A 54 -1.31 2.91 16.29
N ASN A 55 -2.03 3.92 15.84
CA ASN A 55 -3.49 3.96 15.87
C ASN A 55 -4.07 3.44 14.56
N ALA A 56 -4.47 2.16 14.56
CA ALA A 56 -5.05 1.48 13.40
C ALA A 56 -6.29 2.17 12.84
N LEU A 57 -7.18 2.67 13.72
CA LEU A 57 -8.37 3.39 13.30
C LEU A 57 -7.99 4.73 12.65
N ALA A 58 -7.10 5.51 13.25
CA ALA A 58 -6.66 6.77 12.66
C ALA A 58 -6.05 6.54 11.27
N LEU A 59 -5.19 5.53 11.10
CA LEU A 59 -4.63 5.18 9.79
C LEU A 59 -5.73 4.87 8.77
N GLU A 60 -6.67 3.99 9.13
CA GLU A 60 -7.78 3.61 8.25
C GLU A 60 -8.58 4.82 7.81
N LEU A 61 -8.95 5.70 8.76
CA LEU A 61 -9.75 6.87 8.46
C LEU A 61 -9.01 7.85 7.55
N THR A 62 -7.71 8.04 7.78
CA THR A 62 -6.87 8.92 6.96
C THR A 62 -6.63 8.34 5.57
N LEU A 63 -6.52 7.02 5.42
CA LEU A 63 -6.44 6.38 4.12
C LEU A 63 -7.69 6.66 3.28
N TYR A 64 -8.88 6.65 3.89
CA TYR A 64 -10.11 7.02 3.20
C TYR A 64 -10.10 8.48 2.72
N LEU A 65 -9.64 9.41 3.56
CA LEU A 65 -9.48 10.81 3.17
C LEU A 65 -8.49 10.95 2.01
N GLY A 66 -7.34 10.27 2.07
CA GLY A 66 -6.33 10.32 1.01
C GLY A 66 -6.78 9.69 -0.31
N PHE A 67 -7.59 8.63 -0.28
CA PHE A 67 -8.18 8.08 -1.51
C PHE A 67 -9.21 9.03 -2.14
N HIS A 68 -9.91 9.81 -1.34
CA HIS A 68 -10.93 10.75 -1.82
C HIS A 68 -10.33 12.08 -2.29
N PHE A 69 -9.45 12.67 -1.48
CA PHE A 69 -8.87 13.99 -1.72
C PHE A 69 -7.49 13.95 -2.38
N HIS A 70 -6.96 12.76 -2.65
CA HIS A 70 -5.63 12.47 -3.20
C HIS A 70 -4.50 12.62 -2.19
N PHE A 71 -3.60 11.63 -2.19
CA PHE A 71 -2.33 11.70 -1.48
C PHE A 71 -1.35 12.64 -2.18
N SER A 72 -0.44 13.19 -1.39
CA SER A 72 0.65 14.08 -1.78
C SER A 72 2.03 13.42 -1.55
N PRO A 73 3.11 13.87 -2.22
CA PRO A 73 4.43 13.27 -2.05
C PRO A 73 4.94 13.16 -0.59
N PRO A 74 4.71 14.14 0.31
CA PRO A 74 5.05 14.03 1.73
C PRO A 74 4.42 12.84 2.46
N ASP A 75 3.27 12.34 2.00
CA ASP A 75 2.56 11.24 2.65
C ASP A 75 3.34 9.92 2.58
N SER A 76 4.25 9.80 1.61
CA SER A 76 5.14 8.64 1.49
C SER A 76 5.99 8.40 2.74
N GLU A 77 6.35 9.46 3.49
CA GLU A 77 7.15 9.35 4.71
C GLU A 77 6.45 8.50 5.79
N ALA A 78 5.12 8.58 5.87
CA ALA A 78 4.32 7.81 6.82
C ALA A 78 3.81 6.49 6.21
N LEU A 79 3.48 6.47 4.92
CA LEU A 79 2.97 5.27 4.25
C LEU A 79 4.02 4.16 4.13
N ILE A 80 5.28 4.50 3.88
CA ILE A 80 6.38 3.52 3.77
C ILE A 80 6.54 2.68 5.05
N PRO A 81 6.73 3.26 6.24
CA PRO A 81 6.84 2.48 7.48
C PRO A 81 5.52 1.80 7.87
N ALA A 82 4.36 2.37 7.52
CA ALA A 82 3.07 1.70 7.74
C ALA A 82 2.95 0.40 6.91
N LEU A 83 3.53 0.34 5.71
CA LEU A 83 3.41 -0.82 4.82
C LEU A 83 3.99 -2.13 5.40
N THR A 84 4.83 -2.05 6.43
CA THR A 84 5.44 -3.22 7.09
C THR A 84 5.07 -3.32 8.57
N ALA A 85 4.11 -2.52 9.03
CA ALA A 85 3.79 -2.39 10.44
C ALA A 85 2.76 -3.42 10.94
N PHE A 86 3.09 -4.14 12.00
CA PHE A 86 2.23 -5.20 12.56
C PHE A 86 1.00 -4.71 13.34
N TRP A 87 0.88 -3.41 13.63
CA TRP A 87 -0.18 -2.87 14.50
C TRP A 87 -1.51 -2.60 13.77
N HIS A 88 -1.60 -2.86 12.46
CA HIS A 88 -2.82 -2.70 11.68
C HIS A 88 -2.98 -3.80 10.62
N GLN A 89 -4.15 -3.83 9.98
CA GLN A 89 -4.50 -4.82 8.96
C GLN A 89 -4.71 -4.20 7.56
N ARG A 90 -4.30 -2.94 7.36
CA ARG A 90 -4.58 -2.13 6.16
C ARG A 90 -3.46 -2.13 5.12
N HIS A 91 -2.65 -3.19 5.06
CA HIS A 91 -1.46 -3.24 4.19
C HIS A 91 -1.79 -3.10 2.70
N ALA A 92 -2.92 -3.67 2.25
CA ALA A 92 -3.34 -3.56 0.85
C ALA A 92 -3.71 -2.11 0.50
N GLU A 93 -4.41 -1.42 1.40
CA GLU A 93 -4.76 0.00 1.25
C GLU A 93 -3.52 0.89 1.32
N VAL A 94 -2.60 0.64 2.27
CA VAL A 94 -1.33 1.37 2.35
C VAL A 94 -0.49 1.17 1.08
N LEU A 95 -0.39 -0.06 0.56
CA LEU A 95 0.29 -0.34 -0.70
C LEU A 95 -0.34 0.46 -1.85
N ARG A 96 -1.68 0.43 -1.97
CA ARG A 96 -2.41 1.16 -3.01
C ARG A 96 -2.18 2.67 -2.91
N ALA A 97 -2.24 3.25 -1.70
CA ALA A 97 -1.95 4.65 -1.45
C ALA A 97 -0.51 5.01 -1.84
N LEU A 98 0.46 4.18 -1.45
CA LEU A 98 1.86 4.41 -1.82
C LEU A 98 2.03 4.40 -3.34
N LEU A 99 1.35 3.50 -4.07
CA LEU A 99 1.44 3.41 -5.52
C LEU A 99 0.82 4.60 -6.27
N THR A 100 -0.14 5.33 -5.69
CA THR A 100 -0.63 6.58 -6.31
C THR A 100 0.45 7.66 -6.36
N LEU A 101 1.48 7.54 -5.51
CA LEU A 101 2.62 8.45 -5.45
C LEU A 101 3.79 8.04 -6.35
N ALA A 102 3.63 6.97 -7.15
CA ALA A 102 4.66 6.43 -8.05
C ALA A 102 6.04 6.26 -7.38
N PRO A 103 6.15 5.44 -6.32
CA PRO A 103 7.33 5.36 -5.47
C PRO A 103 8.49 4.72 -6.26
N ARG A 104 9.67 5.36 -6.23
CA ARG A 104 10.88 4.84 -6.87
C ARG A 104 12.10 4.77 -5.95
N SER A 105 11.96 5.23 -4.70
CA SER A 105 13.05 5.18 -3.73
C SER A 105 13.34 3.74 -3.31
N GLU A 106 14.62 3.46 -3.01
CA GLU A 106 15.04 2.13 -2.56
C GLU A 106 14.33 1.72 -1.26
N ILE A 107 14.05 2.69 -0.38
CA ILE A 107 13.33 2.45 0.88
C ILE A 107 11.89 1.98 0.61
N ALA A 108 11.19 2.61 -0.34
CA ALA A 108 9.84 2.18 -0.70
C ALA A 108 9.84 0.80 -1.36
N VAL A 109 10.81 0.53 -2.24
CA VAL A 109 10.98 -0.80 -2.85
C VAL A 109 11.24 -1.87 -1.79
N ALA A 110 12.12 -1.59 -0.82
CA ALA A 110 12.41 -2.49 0.28
C ALA A 110 11.17 -2.76 1.15
N ALA A 111 10.37 -1.74 1.44
CA ALA A 111 9.12 -1.89 2.18
C ALA A 111 8.09 -2.75 1.42
N ILE A 112 7.93 -2.55 0.11
CA ILE A 112 7.04 -3.38 -0.73
C ILE A 112 7.52 -4.83 -0.76
N TYR A 113 8.82 -5.06 -0.91
CA TYR A 113 9.41 -6.40 -0.84
C TYR A 113 9.14 -7.07 0.50
N GLN A 114 9.43 -6.36 1.61
CA GLN A 114 9.18 -6.86 2.95
C GLN A 114 7.71 -7.19 3.15
N CYS A 115 6.80 -6.32 2.74
CA CYS A 115 5.36 -6.57 2.82
C CYS A 115 4.94 -7.85 2.08
N ALA A 116 5.54 -8.12 0.91
CA ALA A 116 5.29 -9.33 0.13
C ALA A 116 5.85 -10.61 0.77
N ALA A 117 6.95 -10.48 1.53
CA ALA A 117 7.67 -11.58 2.16
C ALA A 117 7.23 -11.83 3.62
N THR A 118 6.50 -10.91 4.23
CA THR A 118 6.03 -11.01 5.61
C THR A 118 4.81 -11.91 5.72
N ASP A 119 4.83 -12.77 6.74
CA ASP A 119 3.66 -13.52 7.16
C ASP A 119 2.79 -12.59 8.03
N HIS A 120 1.66 -12.15 7.47
CA HIS A 120 0.71 -11.31 8.19
C HIS A 120 -0.31 -12.21 8.89
N ASP A 121 -0.30 -12.24 10.21
CA ASP A 121 -1.17 -13.11 11.03
C ASP A 121 -2.67 -13.00 10.65
N TYR A 122 -3.13 -11.79 10.34
CA TYR A 122 -4.54 -11.56 9.98
C TYR A 122 -4.94 -12.12 8.60
N LEU A 123 -3.98 -12.63 7.83
CA LEU A 123 -4.17 -13.29 6.54
C LEU A 123 -3.92 -14.82 6.63
N CYS A 124 -3.94 -15.41 7.83
CA CYS A 124 -3.71 -16.84 8.02
C CYS A 124 -4.72 -17.69 7.22
N ASP A 125 -6.01 -17.40 7.34
CA ASP A 125 -7.07 -18.13 6.65
C ASP A 125 -6.91 -18.06 5.12
N ASP A 126 -6.67 -16.85 4.58
CA ASP A 126 -6.36 -16.64 3.16
C ASP A 126 -5.19 -17.52 2.72
N ARG A 127 -4.11 -17.56 3.52
CA ARG A 127 -2.92 -18.34 3.21
C ARG A 127 -3.17 -19.84 3.25
N GLU A 128 -3.96 -20.34 4.21
CA GLU A 128 -4.36 -21.75 4.29
C GLU A 128 -5.16 -22.17 3.05
N ASP A 129 -5.98 -21.27 2.52
CA ASP A 129 -6.71 -21.43 1.27
C ASP A 129 -5.85 -21.19 0.00
N GLY A 130 -4.55 -20.91 0.17
CA GLY A 130 -3.62 -20.64 -0.93
C GLY A 130 -3.81 -19.28 -1.61
N ILE A 131 -4.49 -18.35 -0.95
CA ILE A 131 -4.77 -16.98 -1.41
C ILE A 131 -3.65 -16.06 -0.91
N PHE A 132 -2.95 -15.43 -1.85
CA PHE A 132 -1.82 -14.53 -1.57
C PHE A 132 -2.02 -13.18 -2.28
N ASN A 133 -3.19 -12.56 -2.10
CA ASN A 133 -3.55 -11.32 -2.81
C ASN A 133 -2.59 -10.16 -2.49
N LEU A 134 -2.30 -9.90 -1.22
CA LEU A 134 -1.37 -8.82 -0.82
C LEU A 134 0.04 -9.02 -1.40
N ALA A 135 0.60 -10.23 -1.29
CA ALA A 135 1.91 -10.54 -1.87
C ALA A 135 1.89 -10.46 -3.40
N THR A 136 0.79 -10.89 -4.04
CA THR A 136 0.59 -10.76 -5.49
C THR A 136 0.55 -9.29 -5.93
N ASP A 137 -0.12 -8.44 -5.17
CA ASP A 137 -0.19 -7.00 -5.44
C ASP A 137 1.18 -6.35 -5.29
N CYS A 138 1.95 -6.72 -4.26
CA CYS A 138 3.33 -6.27 -4.09
C CYS A 138 4.23 -6.73 -5.25
N ILE A 139 4.08 -7.96 -5.73
CA ILE A 139 4.81 -8.48 -6.90
C ILE A 139 4.52 -7.64 -8.16
N TYR A 140 3.25 -7.34 -8.43
CA TYR A 140 2.90 -6.48 -9.57
C TYR A 140 3.36 -5.04 -9.36
N ALA A 141 3.35 -4.53 -8.12
CA ALA A 141 3.88 -3.22 -7.78
C ALA A 141 5.38 -3.12 -8.14
N LEU A 142 6.19 -4.07 -7.67
CA LEU A 142 7.63 -4.13 -7.98
C LEU A 142 7.88 -4.20 -9.49
N ALA A 143 7.11 -5.01 -10.21
CA ALA A 143 7.23 -5.12 -11.67
C ALA A 143 6.87 -3.82 -12.40
N LYS A 144 5.93 -3.03 -11.89
CA LYS A 144 5.57 -1.71 -12.44
C LYS A 144 6.62 -0.64 -12.12
N ILE A 145 7.24 -0.69 -10.95
CA ILE A 145 8.30 0.25 -10.54
C ILE A 145 9.55 0.05 -11.41
N ALA A 146 9.92 -1.20 -11.68
CA ALA A 146 10.96 -1.61 -12.65
C ALA A 146 12.32 -0.89 -12.50
N THR A 147 12.66 -0.41 -11.30
CA THR A 147 14.02 0.03 -10.97
C THR A 147 14.92 -1.19 -10.77
N PRO A 148 16.27 -1.05 -10.85
CA PRO A 148 17.18 -2.15 -10.57
C PRO A 148 16.93 -2.82 -9.21
N SER A 149 16.65 -2.02 -8.17
CA SER A 149 16.29 -2.53 -6.84
C SER A 149 14.96 -3.28 -6.83
N ALA A 150 13.95 -2.82 -7.57
CA ALA A 150 12.65 -3.50 -7.66
C ALA A 150 12.75 -4.83 -8.41
N ILE A 151 13.58 -4.89 -9.46
CA ILE A 151 13.87 -6.12 -10.20
C ILE A 151 14.61 -7.12 -9.29
N ALA A 152 15.60 -6.67 -8.52
CA ALA A 152 16.32 -7.51 -7.57
C ALA A 152 15.39 -8.07 -6.47
N ALA A 153 14.51 -7.22 -5.92
CA ALA A 153 13.49 -7.66 -4.96
C ALA A 153 12.53 -8.69 -5.56
N LEU A 154 12.07 -8.46 -6.79
CA LEU A 154 11.20 -9.40 -7.50
C LEU A 154 11.89 -10.74 -7.79
N GLN A 155 13.19 -10.71 -8.11
CA GLN A 155 14.02 -11.91 -8.26
C GLN A 155 14.14 -12.67 -6.94
N ALA A 156 14.37 -11.99 -5.82
CA ALA A 156 14.42 -12.63 -4.50
C ALA A 156 13.10 -13.34 -4.14
N LEU A 157 11.95 -12.77 -4.53
CA LEU A 157 10.65 -13.41 -4.31
C LEU A 157 10.47 -14.72 -5.10
N THR A 158 11.28 -14.98 -6.13
CA THR A 158 11.24 -16.27 -6.85
C THR A 158 11.73 -17.45 -6.02
N ASP A 159 12.44 -17.17 -4.92
CA ASP A 159 12.93 -18.15 -3.93
C ASP A 159 12.11 -18.12 -2.63
N SER A 160 10.90 -17.53 -2.66
CA SER A 160 10.01 -17.49 -1.50
C SER A 160 9.67 -18.90 -1.01
N GLN A 161 9.62 -19.06 0.32
CA GLN A 161 9.16 -20.29 0.98
C GLN A 161 7.72 -20.67 0.57
N TRP A 162 6.90 -19.69 0.20
CA TRP A 162 5.54 -19.94 -0.27
C TRP A 162 5.54 -20.14 -1.78
N GLN A 163 5.31 -21.39 -2.19
CA GLN A 163 5.29 -21.76 -3.61
C GLN A 163 4.35 -20.89 -4.48
N PRO A 164 3.14 -20.48 -4.02
CA PRO A 164 2.29 -19.57 -4.79
C PRO A 164 2.93 -18.20 -5.06
N VAL A 165 3.63 -17.63 -4.07
CA VAL A 165 4.36 -16.34 -4.19
C VAL A 165 5.53 -16.49 -5.14
N ALA A 166 6.35 -17.54 -4.98
CA ALA A 166 7.48 -17.85 -5.84
C ALA A 166 7.07 -18.05 -7.31
N ALA A 167 6.00 -18.82 -7.54
CA ALA A 167 5.45 -19.04 -8.87
C ALA A 167 4.90 -17.74 -9.49
N LYS A 168 4.22 -16.91 -8.70
CA LYS A 168 3.72 -15.61 -9.15
C LYS A 168 4.85 -14.68 -9.54
N ALA A 169 5.90 -14.57 -8.74
CA ALA A 169 7.07 -13.75 -9.03
C ALA A 169 7.72 -14.16 -10.37
N ARG A 170 7.99 -15.46 -10.59
CA ARG A 170 8.51 -15.99 -11.86
C ARG A 170 7.61 -15.65 -13.05
N HIS A 171 6.30 -15.84 -12.88
CA HIS A 171 5.32 -15.52 -13.92
C HIS A 171 5.34 -14.02 -14.29
N VAL A 172 5.31 -13.14 -13.29
CA VAL A 172 5.32 -11.69 -13.50
C VAL A 172 6.64 -11.23 -14.13
N MET A 173 7.79 -11.74 -13.67
CA MET A 173 9.08 -11.42 -14.29
C MET A 173 9.10 -11.78 -15.77
N LYS A 174 8.64 -12.97 -16.14
CA LYS A 174 8.53 -13.39 -17.54
C LYS A 174 7.56 -12.50 -18.32
N LYS A 175 6.39 -12.19 -17.75
CA LYS A 175 5.35 -11.36 -18.39
C LYS A 175 5.83 -9.95 -18.70
N TYR A 176 6.63 -9.35 -17.82
CA TYR A 176 7.13 -7.98 -17.96
C TYR A 176 8.52 -7.91 -18.62
N GLY A 177 9.11 -9.04 -19.03
CA GLY A 177 10.46 -9.06 -19.63
C GLY A 177 11.57 -8.66 -18.65
N LEU A 178 11.37 -8.90 -17.36
CA LEU A 178 12.30 -8.52 -16.27
C LEU A 178 13.22 -9.68 -15.85
N THR A 179 13.27 -10.75 -16.63
CA THR A 179 14.19 -11.87 -16.38
C THR A 179 15.63 -11.41 -16.58
N PRO A 180 16.53 -11.61 -15.60
CA PRO A 180 17.95 -11.42 -15.82
C PRO A 180 18.42 -12.21 -17.05
N PRO A 181 19.38 -11.72 -17.83
CA PRO A 181 19.99 -12.52 -18.89
C PRO A 181 20.52 -13.81 -18.28
N ALA A 182 20.26 -14.94 -18.94
CA ALA A 182 20.77 -16.23 -18.50
C ALA A 182 22.26 -16.10 -18.24
N ALA A 183 22.71 -16.41 -17.02
CA ALA A 183 24.12 -16.47 -16.71
C ALA A 183 24.75 -17.43 -17.74
N HIS A 184 25.67 -16.92 -18.56
CA HIS A 184 26.47 -17.76 -19.44
C HIS A 184 27.32 -18.68 -18.56
N ASN A 185 26.77 -19.84 -18.18
CA ASN A 185 27.55 -20.97 -17.73
C ASN A 185 28.32 -21.47 -18.94
N LYS A 186 29.47 -20.84 -19.22
CA LYS A 186 30.56 -21.55 -19.88
C LYS A 186 31.20 -22.43 -18.80
N PRO A 187 31.08 -23.76 -18.86
CA PRO A 187 32.04 -24.60 -18.18
C PRO A 187 33.43 -24.24 -18.73
N ALA A 188 34.36 -23.92 -17.84
CA ALA A 188 35.76 -23.90 -18.19
C ALA A 188 36.19 -25.36 -18.39
N GLU A 189 36.42 -25.74 -19.65
CA GLU A 189 37.30 -26.85 -20.01
C GLU A 189 38.74 -26.36 -20.07
#